data_AF-A0A1K0IMS9-F1
#
_entry.id   AF-A0A1K0IMS9-F1
#
_cell.length_a   1.000
_cell.length_b   1.000
_cell.length_c   1.000
_cell.angle_alpha   90.00
_cell.angle_beta   90.00
_cell.angle_gamma   90.00
#
_symmetry.space_group_name_H-M   'P 1'
#
loop_
_entity.id
_entity.type
_entity.pdbx_description
1 polymer ?
#
loop_
_entity_poly.entity_id
_entity_poly.type
_entity_poly.pdbx_seq_one_letter_code
_entity_poly.pdbx_strand_id
1 'polypeptide(L)' 'MPDTAMAILFNAIVIGTGATLVMDAWAILRKRLLGVPALDYGLAGRWLAWLPRRRLCHHPIATSPPVRGERGIGWIA' A
#
# COMPACT_ATOMS: atom_id res chain seq x y z
N MET A 1 -13.64 -27.89 20.23
CA MET A 1 -13.23 -28.57 18.99
C MET A 1 -12.07 -27.78 18.37
N PRO A 2 -10.82 -28.17 18.64
CA PRO A 2 -9.63 -27.50 18.10
C PRO A 2 -9.46 -27.71 16.58
N ASP A 3 -9.99 -28.79 16.02
CA ASP A 3 -9.85 -29.15 14.60
C ASP A 3 -10.54 -28.16 13.65
N THR A 4 -11.70 -27.63 14.05
CA THR A 4 -12.42 -26.60 13.30
C THR A 4 -11.66 -25.27 13.28
N ALA A 5 -11.00 -24.91 14.39
CA ALA A 5 -10.20 -23.70 14.46
C ALA A 5 -8.96 -23.79 13.55
N MET A 6 -8.30 -24.94 13.52
CA MET A 6 -7.17 -25.19 12.62
C MET A 6 -7.58 -25.14 11.14
N ALA A 7 -8.74 -25.70 10.79
CA ALA A 7 -9.27 -25.63 9.43
C ALA A 7 -9.60 -24.18 9.00
N ILE A 8 -10.19 -23.38 9.89
CA ILE A 8 -10.47 -21.96 9.62
C ILE A 8 -9.17 -21.17 9.42
N LEU A 9 -8.18 -21.38 10.30
CA LEU A 9 -6.89 -20.69 10.20
C LEU A 9 -6.17 -21.03 8.90
N PHE A 10 -6.14 -22.31 8.52
CA PHE A 10 -5.54 -22.76 7.27
C PHE A 10 -6.23 -22.12 6.06
N ASN A 11 -7.55 -22.16 6.00
CA ASN A 11 -8.32 -21.56 4.91
C ASN A 11 -8.12 -20.04 4.84
N ALA A 12 -8.10 -19.35 5.99
CA ALA A 12 -7.86 -17.92 6.06
C ALA A 12 -6.46 -17.55 5.52
N ILE A 13 -5.44 -18.33 5.87
CA ILE A 13 -4.08 -18.13 5.34
C ILE A 13 -4.06 -18.36 3.83
N VAL A 14 -4.61 -19.48 3.34
CA VAL A 14 -4.60 -19.81 1.91
C VAL A 14 -5.34 -18.74 1.10
N ILE A 15 -6.53 -18.35 1.54
CA ILE A 15 -7.34 -17.32 0.85
C ILE A 15 -6.63 -15.97 0.94
N GLY A 16 -6.12 -15.59 2.12
CA GLY A 16 -5.41 -14.33 2.32
C GLY A 16 -4.16 -14.23 1.44
N THR A 17 -3.29 -15.24 1.47
CA THR A 17 -2.09 -15.29 0.62
C THR A 17 -2.45 -15.31 -0.86
N GLY A 18 -3.42 -16.11 -1.26
CA GLY A 18 -3.89 -16.16 -2.65
C GLY A 18 -4.42 -14.81 -3.14
N ALA A 19 -5.24 -14.15 -2.32
CA ALA A 19 -5.77 -12.82 -2.63
C ALA A 19 -4.65 -11.77 -2.78
N THR A 20 -3.66 -11.78 -1.87
CA THR A 20 -2.50 -10.86 -1.95
C THR A 20 -1.70 -11.10 -3.23
N LEU A 21 -1.38 -12.36 -3.56
CA LEU A 21 -0.62 -12.70 -4.78
C LEU A 21 -1.36 -12.26 -6.05
N VAL A 22 -2.69 -12.44 -6.09
CA VAL A 22 -3.51 -12.00 -7.24
C VAL A 22 -3.50 -10.48 -7.36
N MET A 23 -3.63 -9.75 -6.25
CA MET A 23 -3.56 -8.30 -6.24
C MET A 23 -2.20 -7.77 -6.70
N ASP A 24 -1.11 -8.39 -6.25
CA ASP A 24 0.25 -8.04 -6.64
C ASP A 24 0.48 -8.31 -8.14
N ALA A 25 0.07 -9.47 -8.62
CA ALA A 25 0.14 -9.83 -10.03
C ALA A 25 -0.67 -8.84 -10.89
N TRP A 26 -1.87 -8.45 -10.44
CA TRP A 26 -2.68 -7.45 -11.12
C TRP A 26 -2.02 -6.07 -11.11
N ALA A 27 -1.37 -5.65 -10.03
CA ALA A 27 -0.61 -4.40 -9.98
C ALA A 27 0.56 -4.41 -10.97
N ILE A 28 1.31 -5.51 -11.07
CA ILE A 28 2.40 -5.68 -12.03
C ILE A 28 1.85 -5.67 -13.47
N LEU A 29 0.75 -6.39 -13.72
CA LEU A 29 0.12 -6.47 -15.03
C LEU A 29 -0.38 -5.10 -15.49
N ARG A 30 -1.05 -4.34 -14.62
CA ARG A 30 -1.48 -2.96 -14.89
C ARG A 30 -0.29 -2.07 -15.23
N LYS A 31 0.81 -2.17 -14.48
CA LYS A 31 2.03 -1.41 -14.76
C LYS A 31 2.63 -1.76 -16.13
N ARG A 32 2.67 -3.06 -16.49
CA ARG A 32 3.31 -3.54 -17.71
C ARG A 32 2.46 -3.36 -18.97
N LEU A 33 1.15 -3.60 -18.90
CA LEU A 33 0.26 -3.58 -20.07
C LEU A 33 -0.42 -2.23 -20.28
N LEU A 34 -0.78 -1.53 -19.21
CA LEU A 34 -1.56 -0.28 -19.30
C LEU A 34 -0.69 0.97 -19.08
N GLY A 35 0.60 0.80 -18.76
CA GLY A 35 1.53 1.90 -18.47
C GLY A 35 1.12 2.75 -17.25
N VAL A 36 0.14 2.29 -16.46
CA VAL A 36 -0.31 3.01 -15.26
C VAL A 36 0.80 2.94 -14.23
N PRO A 37 1.36 4.07 -13.78
CA PRO A 37 2.39 4.08 -12.77
C PRO A 37 1.91 3.36 -11.52
N ALA A 38 2.74 2.49 -10.96
CA ALA A 38 2.47 1.94 -9.64
C ALA A 38 2.33 3.09 -8.64
N LEU A 39 1.47 2.90 -7.63
CA LEU A 39 1.25 3.89 -6.57
C LEU A 39 2.62 4.31 -6.00
N ASP A 40 2.97 5.58 -6.12
CA ASP A 40 4.20 6.10 -5.53
C ASP A 40 3.95 6.23 -4.02
N TYR A 41 4.35 5.21 -3.27
CA TYR A 41 4.31 5.21 -1.80
C TYR A 41 5.08 6.42 -1.21
N GLY A 42 5.96 7.06 -1.97
CA GLY A 42 6.54 8.35 -1.59
C GLY A 42 5.49 9.45 -1.38
N LEU A 43 4.37 9.45 -2.11
CA LEU A 43 3.27 10.40 -1.91
C LEU A 43 2.54 10.15 -0.59
N ALA A 44 2.35 8.88 -0.20
CA ALA A 44 1.76 8.51 1.09
C ALA A 44 2.67 8.93 2.26
N GLY A 45 3.98 8.68 2.15
CA GLY A 45 4.91 9.14 3.16
C GLY A 45 5.12 10.64 3.18
N ARG A 46 4.98 11.33 2.03
CA ARG A 46 4.92 12.80 1.98
C ARG A 46 3.69 13.29 2.72
N TRP A 47 2.52 12.67 2.54
CA TRP A 47 1.33 13.01 3.31
C TRP A 47 1.58 12.85 4.81
N LEU A 48 2.10 11.69 5.24
CA LEU A 48 2.33 11.40 6.65
C LEU A 48 3.39 12.34 7.26
N ALA A 49 4.45 12.67 6.51
CA ALA A 49 5.48 13.62 6.95
C ALA A 49 4.94 15.06 7.13
N TRP A 50 3.89 15.43 6.40
CA TRP A 50 3.23 16.72 6.51
C TRP A 50 2.03 16.73 7.49
N LEU A 51 1.53 15.55 7.90
CA LEU A 51 0.50 15.38 8.93
C LEU A 51 0.80 16.11 10.26
N PRO A 52 2.00 16.01 10.86
CA PRO A 52 2.33 16.76 12.09
C PRO A 52 2.34 18.28 11.91
N ARG A 53 2.35 18.78 10.66
CA ARG A 53 2.26 20.22 10.32
C ARG A 53 0.83 20.71 10.14
N ARG A 54 -0.18 19.92 10.59
CA ARG A 54 -1.63 20.21 10.61
C ARG A 54 -2.28 20.47 9.25
N ARG A 55 -1.67 20.02 8.15
CA ARG A 55 -2.28 20.14 6.81
C ARG A 55 -2.88 18.80 6.37
N LEU A 56 -4.15 18.59 6.74
CA LEU A 56 -4.90 17.37 6.40
C LEU A 56 -5.38 17.35 4.94
N CYS A 57 -5.62 18.52 4.35
CA CYS A 57 -5.96 18.70 2.93
C CYS A 57 -4.87 19.51 2.24
N HIS A 58 -4.08 18.86 1.40
CA HIS A 58 -3.13 19.52 0.51
C HIS A 58 -3.73 19.66 -0.89
N HIS A 59 -3.49 20.82 -1.55
CA HIS A 59 -3.48 20.90 -3.02
C HIS A 59 -2.61 19.75 -3.58
N PRO A 60 -2.83 19.29 -4.83
CA PRO A 60 -2.37 17.98 -5.32
C PRO A 60 -1.06 17.54 -4.70
N ILE A 61 -1.05 16.47 -3.90
CA ILE A 61 0.11 16.13 -3.05
C ILE A 61 1.42 15.92 -3.85
N ALA A 62 1.29 15.64 -5.15
CA ALA A 62 2.36 15.65 -6.12
C ALA A 62 3.16 16.97 -6.16
N THR A 63 2.53 18.12 -5.88
CA THR A 63 3.17 19.46 -5.89
C THR A 63 3.78 19.85 -4.54
N SER A 64 3.54 19.09 -3.47
CA SER A 64 4.15 19.37 -2.16
C SER A 64 5.66 19.09 -2.20
N PRO A 65 6.50 19.90 -1.51
CA PRO A 65 7.95 19.69 -1.49
C PRO A 65 8.32 18.28 -1.03
N PRO A 66 9.25 17.60 -1.73
CA PRO A 66 9.66 16.24 -1.38
C PRO A 66 10.31 16.20 0.00
N VAL A 67 10.00 15.17 0.78
CA VAL A 67 10.58 14.96 2.12
C VAL A 67 11.64 13.87 2.05
N ARG A 68 12.80 14.10 2.67
CA ARG A 68 13.86 13.10 2.74
C ARG A 68 13.34 11.86 3.47
N GLY A 69 13.34 10.72 2.79
CA GLY A 69 12.82 9.46 3.32
C GLY A 69 11.32 9.23 3.10
N GLU A 70 10.63 10.06 2.31
CA GLU A 70 9.18 9.92 2.09
C GLU A 70 8.76 8.53 1.56
N ARG A 71 9.59 7.86 0.76
CA ARG A 71 9.30 6.48 0.32
C ARG A 71 9.37 5.46 1.45
N GLY A 72 10.32 5.62 2.38
CA GLY A 72 10.45 4.75 3.55
C GLY A 72 9.31 4.97 4.53
N ILE A 73 8.96 6.25 4.77
CA ILE A 73 7.81 6.63 5.61
C ILE A 73 6.51 6.07 5.02
N GLY A 74 6.31 6.17 3.71
CA GLY A 74 5.11 5.66 3.05
C GLY A 74 5.04 4.14 2.93
N TRP A 75 6.17 3.44 3.14
CA TRP A 75 6.21 1.98 3.21
C TRP A 75 5.83 1.44 4.60
N ILE A 76 6.06 2.22 5.66
CA ILE A 76 5.77 1.85 7.05
C ILE A 76 4.46 2.45 7.59
N ALA A 77 3.83 3.33 6.81
CA ALA A 77 2.54 3.98 7.12
C ALA A 77 1.37 3.02 6.92
#